data_AF-R8YGX5-F1
#
_entry.id   AF-R8YGX5-F1
#
_cell.length_a   1.000
_cell.length_b   1.000
_cell.length_c   1.000
_cell.angle_alpha   90.00
_cell.angle_beta   90.00
_cell.angle_gamma   90.00
#
_symmetry.space_group_name_H-M   'P 1'
#
loop_
_entity.id
_entity.type
_entity.pdbx_description
1 polymer ?
#
loop_
_entity_poly.entity_id
_entity_poly.type
_entity_poly.pdbx_seq_one_letter_code
_entity_poly.pdbx_strand_id
1 'polypeptide(L)' 'MELKPVKMHKMFRDFHEEKEIGYIGEYDEKHVLVAIYDIFKEKMQKIEGTYQWVLPSSGEVFFVEEDPIYSRLLY' A
#
# COMPACT_ATOMS: atom_id res chain seq x y z
N MET A 1 0.87 -17.86 -3.32
CA MET A 1 1.23 -16.49 -2.87
C MET A 1 2.12 -15.87 -3.92
N GLU A 2 1.88 -14.61 -4.25
CA GLU A 2 2.57 -13.87 -5.33
C GLU A 2 3.07 -12.52 -4.81
N LEU A 3 4.27 -12.11 -5.24
CA LEU A 3 4.86 -10.81 -4.90
C LEU A 3 4.89 -9.93 -6.15
N LYS A 4 4.29 -8.74 -6.08
CA LYS A 4 4.22 -7.78 -7.19
C LYS A 4 4.42 -6.34 -6.68
N PRO A 5 4.96 -5.43 -7.51
CA PRO A 5 4.95 -4.01 -7.19
C PRO A 5 3.52 -3.53 -6.92
N VAL A 6 3.34 -2.67 -5.91
CA VAL A 6 2.04 -2.08 -5.56
C VAL A 6 2.04 -0.60 -5.86
N LYS A 7 0.93 -0.10 -6.42
CA LYS A 7 0.75 1.34 -6.62
C LYS A 7 0.28 1.97 -5.32
N MET A 8 1.08 2.90 -4.84
CA MET A 8 0.84 3.61 -3.58
C MET A 8 1.02 5.10 -3.79
N HIS A 9 0.16 5.89 -3.17
CA HIS A 9 0.20 7.35 -3.25
C HIS A 9 0.38 7.93 -1.85
N LYS A 10 1.42 8.74 -1.65
CA LYS A 10 1.67 9.34 -0.33
C LYS A 10 0.62 10.41 -0.01
N MET A 11 0.15 10.45 1.24
CA MET A 11 -0.94 11.36 1.64
C MET A 11 -0.59 12.86 1.80
N PHE A 12 0.55 13.34 1.31
CA PHE A 12 0.97 14.75 1.51
C PHE A 12 0.93 15.59 0.23
N ARG A 13 0.55 16.87 0.38
CA ARG A 13 0.19 17.84 -0.69
C ARG A 13 1.28 18.21 -1.70
N ASP A 14 2.52 17.76 -1.53
CA ASP A 14 3.64 18.11 -2.41
C ASP A 14 3.86 17.01 -3.47
N PHE A 15 2.94 17.00 -4.43
CA PHE A 15 2.89 16.10 -5.58
C PHE A 15 3.90 16.53 -6.65
N HIS A 16 5.20 16.68 -6.32
CA HIS A 16 6.20 17.11 -7.31
C HIS A 16 7.45 16.24 -7.46
N GLU A 17 7.74 15.32 -6.54
CA GLU A 17 8.86 14.37 -6.72
C GLU A 17 8.59 13.04 -6.01
N GLU A 18 7.48 12.36 -6.37
CA GLU A 18 7.32 10.95 -5.97
C GLU A 18 8.31 10.10 -6.78
N LYS A 19 9.49 9.86 -6.19
CA LYS A 19 10.26 8.66 -6.53
C LYS A 19 9.30 7.49 -6.43
N GLU A 20 9.21 6.64 -7.46
CA GLU A 20 8.53 5.34 -7.38
C GLU A 20 9.14 4.59 -6.20
N ILE A 21 8.50 4.71 -5.03
CA ILE A 21 9.00 4.07 -3.83
C ILE A 21 8.70 2.59 -4.03
N GLY A 22 9.75 1.78 -4.10
CA GLY A 22 9.70 0.36 -4.47
C GLY A 22 9.01 -0.50 -3.42
N TYR A 23 7.70 -0.34 -3.26
CA TYR A 23 6.87 -1.15 -2.39
C TYR A 23 6.46 -2.44 -3.10
N ILE A 24 6.51 -3.55 -2.36
CA ILE A 24 6.13 -4.88 -2.83
C ILE A 24 4.91 -5.34 -2.07
N GLY A 25 3.84 -5.67 -2.79
CA GLY A 25 2.65 -6.30 -2.27
C GLY A 25 2.76 -7.81 -2.31
N GLU A 26 2.27 -8.43 -1.25
CA GLU A 26 2.00 -9.86 -1.18
C GLU A 26 0.52 -10.12 -1.38
N TYR A 27 0.22 -11.01 -2.31
CA TYR A 27 -1.12 -11.38 -2.69
C TYR A 27 -1.40 -12.85 -2.33
N ASP A 28 -2.59 -13.10 -1.78
CA ASP A 28 -3.07 -14.45 -1.52
C ASP A 28 -3.49 -15.17 -2.82
N GLU A 29 -3.95 -16.43 -2.69
CA GLU A 29 -4.37 -17.25 -3.84
C GLU A 29 -5.62 -16.71 -4.56
N LYS A 30 -6.35 -15.78 -3.94
CA LYS A 30 -7.51 -15.08 -4.51
C LYS A 30 -7.15 -13.73 -5.12
N HIS A 31 -5.86 -13.43 -5.26
CA HIS A 31 -5.34 -12.14 -5.70
C HIS A 31 -5.74 -10.97 -4.77
N VAL A 32 -5.95 -11.24 -3.49
CA VAL A 32 -6.21 -10.22 -2.48
C VAL A 32 -4.89 -9.76 -1.86
N LEU A 33 -4.68 -8.44 -1.82
CA LEU A 33 -3.52 -7.85 -1.16
C LEU A 33 -3.58 -8.10 0.36
N VAL A 34 -2.58 -8.80 0.90
CA VAL A 34 -2.52 -9.19 2.32
C VAL A 34 -1.37 -8.55 3.10
N ALA A 35 -0.31 -8.12 2.42
CA ALA A 35 0.79 -7.38 3.04
C ALA A 35 1.46 -6.45 2.03
N ILE A 36 2.08 -5.40 2.53
CA ILE A 36 2.93 -4.49 1.75
C ILE A 36 4.24 -4.34 2.49
N TYR A 37 5.33 -4.40 1.75
CA TYR A 37 6.69 -4.24 2.26
C TYR A 37 7.38 -3.09 1.54
N ASP A 38 8.19 -2.33 2.27
CA ASP A 38 9.07 -1.33 1.68
C ASP A 38 10.39 -1.95 1.19
N ILE A 39 11.29 -1.12 0.67
CA ILE A 39 12.62 -1.54 0.18
C ILE A 39 13.50 -2.15 1.29
N PHE A 40 13.27 -1.79 2.55
CA PHE A 40 13.95 -2.33 3.71
C PHE A 40 13.26 -3.59 4.27
N LYS A 41 12.23 -4.11 3.59
CA LYS A 41 11.40 -5.25 4.01
C LYS A 41 10.61 -5.00 5.30
N GLU A 42 10.43 -3.75 5.68
CA GLU A 42 9.51 -3.35 6.73
C GLU A 42 8.07 -3.59 6.27
N LYS A 43 7.29 -4.28 7.12
CA LYS A 43 5.89 -4.55 6.84
C LYS A 43 5.03 -3.35 7.22
N MET A 44 4.28 -2.85 6.26
CA MET A 44 3.29 -1.81 6.50
C MET A 44 2.10 -2.35 7.29
N GLN A 45 1.49 -1.49 8.08
CA GLN A 45 0.28 -1.79 8.84
C GLN A 45 -0.94 -1.22 8.14
N LYS A 46 -1.95 -2.06 7.89
CA LYS A 46 -3.23 -1.60 7.37
C LYS A 46 -3.98 -0.82 8.44
N ILE A 47 -4.58 0.30 8.05
CA ILE A 47 -5.55 1.02 8.87
C ILE A 47 -6.91 0.36 8.66
N GLU A 48 -7.39 -0.34 9.69
CA GLU A 48 -8.64 -1.08 9.62
C GLU A 48 -9.82 -0.20 9.21
N GLY A 49 -10.66 -0.70 8.30
CA GLY A 49 -11.82 0.03 7.78
C GLY A 49 -11.49 1.09 6.73
N THR A 50 -10.22 1.26 6.34
CA THR A 50 -9.82 2.16 5.27
C THR A 50 -8.93 1.44 4.25
N TYR A 51 -8.66 2.09 3.12
CA TYR A 51 -7.71 1.65 2.09
C TYR A 51 -6.32 2.28 2.29
N GLN A 52 -6.02 2.68 3.52
CA GLN A 52 -4.78 3.36 3.89
C GLN A 52 -3.86 2.42 4.65
N TRP A 53 -2.56 2.58 4.39
CA TRP A 53 -1.51 1.79 5.01
C TRP A 53 -0.47 2.72 5.59
N VAL A 54 0.03 2.40 6.80
CA VAL A 54 1.05 3.18 7.50
C VAL A 54 2.36 2.42 7.56
N LEU A 55 3.47 3.12 7.35
CA LEU A 55 4.81 2.61 7.60
C LEU A 55 5.17 2.87 9.08
N PRO A 56 5.29 1.84 9.93
CA PRO A 56 5.47 2.02 11.37
C PRO A 56 6.69 2.87 11.78
N SER A 57 7.83 2.72 11.09
CA SER A 57 9.07 3.42 11.42
C SER A 57 8.98 4.93 11.20
N SER A 58 8.28 5.39 10.17
CA SER A 58 8.20 6.80 9.80
C SER A 58 6.85 7.46 10.13
N GLY A 59 5.81 6.65 10.36
CA GLY A 59 4.44 7.12 10.51
C GLY A 59 3.82 7.62 9.20
N GLU A 60 4.48 7.40 8.06
CA GLU A 60 3.97 7.83 6.76
C GLU A 60 2.76 7.00 6.36
N VAL A 61 1.71 7.69 5.90
CA VAL A 61 0.45 7.08 5.45
C VAL A 61 0.37 7.15 3.93
N PHE A 62 -0.06 6.05 3.34
CA PHE A 62 -0.20 5.86 1.90
C PHE A 62 -1.60 5.39 1.57
N PHE A 63 -2.13 5.84 0.43
CA PHE A 63 -3.30 5.27 -0.20
C PHE A 63 -2.91 4.10 -1.09
N VAL A 64 -3.66 3.00 -1.01
CA VAL A 64 -3.39 1.79 -1.79
C VAL A 64 -4.60 1.49 -2.68
N GLU A 65 -4.42 1.61 -3.99
CA GLU A 65 -5.49 1.38 -4.98
C GLU A 65 -5.88 -0.09 -5.08
N GLU A 66 -4.91 -0.99 -4.89
CA GLU A 66 -5.14 -2.44 -4.91
C GLU A 66 -5.83 -2.97 -3.64
N ASP A 67 -6.13 -2.11 -2.66
CA ASP A 67 -6.84 -2.53 -1.45
C ASP A 67 -8.29 -2.96 -1.76
N PRO A 68 -8.78 -4.08 -1.22
CA PRO A 68 -10.15 -4.54 -1.44
C PRO A 68 -11.23 -3.53 -1.02
N ILE A 69 -10.93 -2.63 -0.09
CA ILE A 69 -11.86 -1.58 0.33
C ILE A 69 -11.97 -0.50 -0.74
N TYR A 70 -10.86 -0.11 -1.38
CA TYR A 70 -10.87 0.87 -2.46
C TYR A 70 -11.61 0.33 -3.70
N SER A 71 -11.31 -0.90 -4.10
CA SER A 71 -11.98 -1.53 -5.26
C SER A 71 -13.50 -1.67 -5.08
N ARG A 72 -14.00 -1.83 -3.84
CA ARG A 72 -15.45 -1.83 -3.53
C ARG A 72 -16.12 -0.46 -3.62
N LEU A 73 -15.37 0.64 -3.55
CA LEU A 73 -15.93 2.00 -3.63
C LEU A 73 -16.10 2.49 -5.06
N LEU A 74 -15.48 1.82 -6.04
CA LEU A 74 -15.52 2.18 -7.46
C LEU A 74 -16.66 1.49 -8.25
N TYR A 75 -17.46 0.65 -7.61
CA TYR A 75 -18.61 -0.07 -8.19
C TYR A 75 -19.84 0.06 -7.28
#